data_AF-G5E207-F1
#
_entry.id   AF-G5E207-F1
#
_cell.length_a   1.000
_cell.length_b   1.000
_cell.length_c   1.000
_cell.angle_alpha   90.00
_cell.angle_beta   90.00
_cell.angle_gamma   90.00
#
_symmetry.space_group_name_H-M   'P 1'
#
loop_
_entity.id
_entity.type
_entity.pdbx_description
1 polymer ?
#
loop_
_entity_poly.entity_id
_entity_poly.type
_entity_poly.pdbx_seq_one_letter_code
_entity_poly.pdbx_strand_id
1 'polypeptide(L)'
;GSMSAVRIRAPQIGGSFAVWGGLFSTIDCGLVRLRGKEDPWNSITSGALTGAVLASRSGPLAMVGSALMGGILLALIEGVGILLTRYTAQQFQNPNPFGEE
;
A
#
# COMPACT_ATOMS: atom_id res chain seq x y z
N GLY A 1 4.12 -16.67 -30.94
CA GLY A 1 2.89 -17.21 -30.32
C GLY A 1 2.69 -16.67 -28.92
N SER A 2 1.45 -16.55 -28.45
CA SER A 2 1.09 -15.95 -27.15
C SER A 2 1.86 -16.53 -25.96
N MET A 3 2.04 -17.87 -25.91
CA MET A 3 2.83 -18.54 -24.86
C MET A 3 4.30 -18.07 -24.80
N SER A 4 4.93 -17.79 -25.94
CA SER A 4 6.30 -17.26 -25.97
C SER A 4 6.36 -15.84 -25.39
N ALA A 5 5.34 -15.01 -25.64
CA ALA A 5 5.25 -13.66 -25.08
C ALA A 5 5.03 -13.69 -23.56
N VAL A 6 4.20 -14.60 -23.07
CA VAL A 6 3.99 -14.83 -21.62
C VAL A 6 5.29 -15.25 -20.95
N ARG A 7 6.02 -16.22 -21.53
CA ARG A 7 7.27 -16.73 -20.95
C ARG A 7 8.35 -15.65 -20.80
N ILE A 8 8.38 -14.67 -21.71
CA ILE A 8 9.33 -13.56 -21.68
C ILE A 8 8.90 -12.48 -20.67
N ARG A 9 7.61 -12.14 -20.60
CA ARG A 9 7.12 -11.01 -19.79
C ARG A 9 6.79 -11.38 -18.34
N ALA A 10 6.32 -12.61 -18.08
CA ALA A 10 5.97 -13.06 -16.73
C ALA A 10 7.09 -12.87 -15.69
N PRO A 11 8.36 -13.27 -15.95
CA PRO A 11 9.43 -13.08 -14.97
C PRO A 11 9.78 -11.60 -14.75
N GLN A 12 9.65 -10.75 -15.78
CA GLN A 12 9.91 -9.31 -15.65
C GLN A 12 8.88 -8.63 -14.76
N ILE A 13 7.60 -8.94 -14.97
CA ILE A 13 6.49 -8.40 -14.17
C ILE A 13 6.58 -8.93 -12.73
N GLY A 14 6.74 -10.25 -12.56
CA GLY A 14 6.86 -10.88 -11.25
C GLY A 14 8.07 -10.38 -10.46
N GLY A 15 9.23 -10.22 -11.12
CA GLY A 15 10.42 -9.63 -10.49
C GLY A 15 10.20 -8.19 -10.05
N SER A 16 9.52 -7.38 -10.86
CA SER A 16 9.19 -5.99 -10.50
C SER A 16 8.28 -5.92 -9.28
N PHE A 17 7.27 -6.78 -9.20
CA PHE A 17 6.39 -6.89 -8.03
C PHE A 17 7.15 -7.37 -6.79
N ALA A 18 8.05 -8.34 -6.93
CA ALA A 18 8.85 -8.84 -5.81
C ALA A 18 9.74 -7.75 -5.21
N VAL A 19 10.41 -6.94 -6.06
CA VAL A 19 11.25 -5.82 -5.60
C VAL A 19 10.40 -4.74 -4.94
N TRP A 20 9.28 -4.35 -5.55
CA TRP A 20 8.38 -3.36 -4.98
C TRP A 20 7.81 -3.82 -3.63
N GLY A 21 7.30 -5.04 -3.55
CA GLY A 21 6.71 -5.61 -2.33
C GLY A 21 7.74 -5.79 -1.22
N GLY A 22 8.94 -6.31 -1.54
CA GLY A 22 10.01 -6.47 -0.55
C GLY A 22 10.49 -5.12 0.01
N LEU A 23 10.62 -4.10 -0.84
CA LEU A 23 10.99 -2.77 -0.40
C LEU A 23 9.89 -2.12 0.46
N PHE A 24 8.63 -2.24 0.03
CA PHE A 24 7.49 -1.76 0.80
C PHE A 24 7.46 -2.38 2.21
N SER A 25 7.52 -3.72 2.29
CA SER A 25 7.48 -4.43 3.58
C SER A 25 8.66 -4.08 4.48
N THR A 26 9.88 -3.96 3.94
CA THR A 26 11.05 -3.59 4.76
C THR A 26 10.92 -2.18 5.33
N ILE A 27 10.42 -1.23 4.54
CA ILE A 27 10.19 0.15 5.00
C ILE A 27 9.07 0.19 6.04
N ASP A 28 7.96 -0.49 5.78
CA ASP A 28 6.80 -0.50 6.69
C ASP A 28 7.14 -1.12 8.04
N CYS A 29 7.73 -2.32 8.05
CA CYS A 29 8.21 -2.95 9.29
C CYS A 29 9.26 -2.09 10.00
N GLY A 30 10.13 -1.40 9.25
CA GLY A 30 11.09 -0.46 9.80
C GLY A 30 10.43 0.74 10.49
N LEU A 31 9.40 1.32 9.87
CA LEU A 31 8.62 2.44 10.44
C LEU A 31 7.88 2.01 11.70
N VAL A 32 7.25 0.84 11.69
CA VAL A 32 6.58 0.27 12.87
C VAL A 32 7.60 0.05 13.99
N ARG A 33 8.79 -0.49 13.67
CA ARG A 33 9.84 -0.71 14.67
C ARG A 33 10.38 0.58 15.28
N LEU A 34 10.51 1.64 14.47
CA LEU A 34 11.02 2.94 14.91
C LEU A 34 9.97 3.75 15.69
N ARG A 35 8.70 3.72 15.26
CA ARG A 35 7.62 4.54 15.86
C ARG A 35 6.85 3.82 16.95
N GLY A 36 6.89 2.49 16.98
CA GLY A 36 6.14 1.65 17.91
C GLY A 36 4.62 1.80 17.77
N LYS A 37 4.14 2.28 16.62
CA LYS A 37 2.71 2.47 16.33
C LYS A 37 2.41 1.99 14.91
N GLU A 38 1.28 1.32 14.75
CA GLU A 38 0.72 0.88 13.46
C GLU A 38 -0.44 1.80 13.10
N ASP A 39 -0.15 2.81 12.26
CA ASP A 39 -1.13 3.78 11.78
C ASP A 39 -1.17 3.75 10.25
N PRO A 40 -2.28 4.16 9.59
CA PRO A 40 -2.37 4.26 8.12
C PRO A 40 -1.27 5.12 7.48
N TRP A 41 -0.67 6.03 8.25
CA TRP A 41 0.48 6.82 7.83
C TRP A 41 1.72 6.00 7.51
N ASN A 42 1.88 4.81 8.10
CA ASN A 42 3.00 3.93 7.80
C ASN A 42 2.91 3.40 6.37
N SER A 43 1.76 2.82 5.99
CA SER A 43 1.47 2.36 4.62
C SER A 43 1.60 3.48 3.57
N ILE A 44 1.12 4.69 3.86
CA ILE A 44 1.22 5.83 2.93
C ILE A 44 2.69 6.25 2.75
N THR A 45 3.42 6.38 3.86
CA THR A 45 4.82 6.81 3.84
C THR A 45 5.71 5.74 3.23
N SER A 46 5.47 4.47 3.52
CA SER A 46 6.21 3.35 2.95
C SER A 46 5.95 3.22 1.44
N GLY A 47 4.72 3.47 0.98
CA GLY A 47 4.41 3.58 -0.45
C GLY A 47 5.17 4.71 -1.15
N ALA A 48 5.19 5.90 -0.55
CA ALA A 48 5.93 7.05 -1.08
C ALA A 48 7.45 6.80 -1.12
N LEU A 49 8.01 6.27 -0.03
CA LEU A 49 9.44 5.96 0.06
C LEU A 49 9.84 4.85 -0.92
N THR A 50 9.04 3.81 -1.05
CA THR A 50 9.25 2.73 -2.03
C THR A 50 9.28 3.32 -3.45
N GLY A 51 8.31 4.16 -3.80
CA GLY A 51 8.27 4.85 -5.09
C GLY A 51 9.50 5.73 -5.33
N ALA A 52 9.92 6.51 -4.33
CA ALA A 52 11.10 7.37 -4.42
C ALA A 52 12.39 6.56 -4.63
N VAL A 53 12.57 5.49 -3.87
CA VAL A 53 13.77 4.65 -3.91
C VAL A 53 13.87 3.91 -5.25
N LEU A 54 12.76 3.40 -5.79
CA LEU A 54 12.76 2.73 -7.10
C LEU A 54 13.10 3.70 -8.24
N ALA A 55 12.66 4.95 -8.15
CA ALA A 55 12.96 5.99 -9.14
C ALA A 55 14.27 6.74 -8.89
N SER A 56 15.04 6.36 -7.87
CA SER A 56 16.29 7.05 -7.48
C SER A 56 17.30 7.22 -8.61
N ARG A 57 17.39 6.23 -9.50
CA ARG A 57 18.32 6.23 -10.64
C ARG A 57 17.85 7.10 -11.81
N SER A 58 16.58 7.47 -11.83
CA SER A 58 15.95 8.24 -12.91
C SER A 58 16.02 9.76 -12.65
N GLY A 59 16.65 10.17 -11.55
CA GLY A 59 16.86 11.57 -11.17
C GLY A 59 15.79 12.12 -10.21
N PRO A 60 16.04 13.30 -9.60
CA PRO A 60 15.23 13.81 -8.50
C PRO A 60 13.75 14.06 -8.85
N LEU A 61 13.48 14.51 -10.08
CA LEU A 61 12.12 14.79 -10.53
C LEU A 61 11.29 13.50 -10.67
N ALA A 62 11.91 12.43 -11.18
CA ALA A 62 11.29 11.12 -11.24
C ALA A 62 11.05 10.55 -9.83
N MET A 63 12.00 10.74 -8.90
CA MET A 63 11.82 10.33 -7.50
C MET A 63 10.59 10.96 -6.87
N VAL A 64 10.44 12.29 -6.99
CA VAL A 64 9.28 13.00 -6.43
C VAL A 64 7.99 12.55 -7.11
N GLY A 65 7.97 12.42 -8.43
CA GLY A 65 6.80 11.94 -9.16
C GLY A 65 6.37 10.54 -8.72
N SER A 66 7.32 9.60 -8.61
CA SER A 66 7.04 8.23 -8.15
C SER A 66 6.66 8.16 -6.68
N ALA A 67 7.23 9.01 -5.82
CA ALA A 67 6.85 9.11 -4.42
C ALA A 67 5.41 9.58 -4.25
N LEU A 68 5.02 10.62 -5.00
CA LEU A 68 3.65 11.13 -4.98
C LEU A 68 2.66 10.07 -5.45
N MET A 69 2.94 9.38 -6.56
CA MET A 69 2.08 8.32 -7.06
C MET A 69 1.95 7.17 -6.06
N GLY A 70 3.07 6.72 -5.47
CA GLY A 70 3.08 5.65 -4.47
C GLY A 70 2.31 6.02 -3.20
N GLY A 71 2.49 7.26 -2.71
CA GLY A 71 1.76 7.78 -1.55
C GLY A 71 0.26 7.93 -1.80
N ILE A 72 -0.14 8.49 -2.95
CA ILE A 72 -1.56 8.64 -3.33
C ILE A 72 -2.23 7.26 -3.44
N LEU A 73 -1.58 6.30 -4.10
CA LEU A 73 -2.16 4.98 -4.30
C LEU A 73 -2.39 4.26 -2.96
N LEU A 74 -1.42 4.30 -2.05
CA LEU A 74 -1.56 3.68 -0.72
C LEU A 74 -2.55 4.45 0.15
N ALA A 75 -2.63 5.78 0.05
CA ALA A 75 -3.64 6.57 0.75
C ALA A 75 -5.07 6.20 0.32
N LEU A 76 -5.28 5.92 -0.97
CA LEU A 76 -6.57 5.43 -1.46
C LEU A 76 -6.87 4.02 -0.93
N ILE A 77 -5.88 3.11 -0.92
CA ILE A 77 -6.07 1.74 -0.43
C ILE A 77 -6.45 1.75 1.07
N GLU A 78 -5.70 2.47 1.89
CA GLU A 78 -5.98 2.61 3.33
C GLU A 78 -7.32 3.32 3.56
N GLY A 79 -7.62 4.38 2.79
CA GLY A 79 -8.89 5.10 2.87
C GLY A 79 -10.10 4.22 2.57
N VAL A 80 -10.01 3.37 1.52
CA VAL A 80 -11.04 2.37 1.21
C VAL A 80 -11.12 1.30 2.29
N GLY A 81 -9.98 0.84 2.82
CA GLY A 81 -9.95 -0.11 3.94
C GLY A 81 -10.72 0.41 5.15
N ILE A 82 -10.45 1.65 5.57
CA ILE A 82 -11.17 2.29 6.68
C ILE A 82 -12.67 2.40 6.38
N LEU A 83 -13.05 2.80 5.16
CA LEU A 83 -14.45 2.92 4.77
C LEU A 83 -15.18 1.57 4.82
N LEU A 84 -14.57 0.51 4.28
CA LEU A 84 -15.12 -0.83 4.28
C LEU A 84 -15.27 -1.36 5.71
N THR A 85 -14.25 -1.18 6.57
CA THR A 85 -14.33 -1.57 7.98
C THR A 85 -15.45 -0.85 8.72
N ARG A 86 -15.68 0.44 8.42
CA ARG A 86 -16.79 1.19 9.02
C ARG A 86 -18.15 0.67 8.55
N TYR A 87 -18.31 0.42 7.25
CA TYR A 87 -19.56 -0.07 6.68
C TYR A 87 -19.92 -1.46 7.23
N THR A 88 -18.93 -2.37 7.31
CA THR A 88 -19.16 -3.71 7.87
C THR A 88 -19.44 -3.65 9.37
N ALA A 89 -18.77 -2.77 10.13
CA ALA A 89 -19.04 -2.60 11.55
C ALA A 89 -20.48 -2.13 11.84
N GLN A 90 -21.05 -1.26 10.99
CA GLN A 90 -22.45 -0.86 11.11
C GLN A 90 -23.42 -2.03 10.89
N GLN A 91 -23.07 -2.99 10.05
CA GLN A 91 -23.90 -4.15 9.78
C GLN A 91 -23.96 -5.14 10.96
N PHE A 92 -22.98 -5.10 11.86
CA PHE A 92 -22.92 -5.89 13.10
C PHE A 92 -23.25 -5.09 14.36
N GLN A 93 -23.75 -3.84 14.23
CA GLN A 93 -24.31 -3.16 15.39
C GLN A 93 -25.54 -3.92 15.86
N ASN A 94 -25.39 -4.64 16.98
CA ASN A 94 -26.49 -5.30 17.67
C ASN A 94 -27.62 -4.27 17.91
N PRO A 95 -28.88 -4.56 17.56
CA PRO A 95 -29.98 -3.77 18.04
C PRO A 95 -29.91 -3.75 19.57
N ASN A 96 -29.98 -2.56 20.16
CA ASN A 96 -29.89 -2.36 21.61
C ASN A 96 -30.83 -3.35 22.33
N PRO A 97 -30.33 -4.25 23.19
CA PRO A 97 -31.20 -5.11 24.00
C PRO A 97 -31.99 -4.31 25.06
N PHE A 98 -31.69 -3.02 25.22
CA PHE A 98 -32.37 -2.07 26.11
C PHE A 98 -32.96 -0.88 25.33
N GLY A 99 -33.38 -1.07 24.08
CA GLY A 99 -34.30 -0.14 23.45
C GLY A 99 -35.63 -0.21 24.19
N GLU A 100 -35.74 0.58 25.25
CA GLU A 100 -36.95 0.78 26.04
C GLU A 100 -38.12 1.23 25.15
N GLU A 101 -39.31 0.80 25.59
CA GLU A 101 -40.65 0.92 24.99
C GLU A 101 -41.05 2.34 24.55
#